data_AF-A0A1J4TQY2-F1
#
_entry.id   AF-A0A1J4TQY2-F1
#
_cell.length_a   1.000
_cell.length_b   1.000
_cell.length_c   1.000
_cell.angle_alpha   90.00
_cell.angle_beta   90.00
_cell.angle_gamma   90.00
#
_symmetry.space_group_name_H-M   'P 1'
#
loop_
_entity.id
_entity.type
_entity.pdbx_description
1 polymer ?
#
loop_
_entity_poly.entity_id
_entity_poly.type
_entity_poly.pdbx_seq_one_letter_code
_entity_poly.pdbx_strand_id
1 'polypeptide(L)'
;MELLIENVINVGADEFYRASRYKIPLSVVFINTKNKKAFNILEKNIRQIDIVQQLSSQTIVLFLPHTDTHSAELVIRKLKDIFTFTYTMREFNSSEHTFIEALALENMQKLD
;
A
#
# COMPACT_ATOMS: atom_id res chain seq x y z
N MET A 1 -2.24 6.59 15.70
CA MET A 1 -1.17 6.32 14.73
C MET A 1 -0.62 4.92 14.94
N GLU A 2 -0.27 4.58 16.18
CA GLU A 2 0.15 3.22 16.58
C GLU A 2 -0.85 2.13 16.17
N LEU A 3 -2.15 2.27 16.50
CA LEU A 3 -3.18 1.33 16.06
C LEU A 3 -3.27 1.16 14.52
N LEU A 4 -3.01 2.22 13.75
CA LEU A 4 -3.00 2.14 12.28
C LEU A 4 -1.80 1.34 11.80
N ILE A 5 -0.63 1.59 12.39
CA ILE A 5 0.61 0.88 12.06
C ILE A 5 0.45 -0.60 12.38
N GLU A 6 -0.03 -0.94 13.59
CA GLU A 6 -0.30 -2.32 14.01
C GLU A 6 -1.30 -3.00 13.06
N ASN A 7 -2.40 -2.33 12.69
CA ASN A 7 -3.37 -2.89 11.76
C ASN A 7 -2.75 -3.20 10.39
N VAL A 8 -1.93 -2.29 9.86
CA VAL A 8 -1.27 -2.48 8.56
C VAL A 8 -0.24 -3.62 8.64
N ILE A 9 0.54 -3.67 9.72
CA ILE A 9 1.48 -4.77 9.96
C ILE A 9 0.76 -6.10 10.04
N ASN A 10 -0.33 -6.18 10.80
CA ASN A 10 -1.12 -7.41 10.95
C ASN A 10 -1.71 -7.88 9.61
N VAL A 11 -2.18 -6.95 8.77
CA VAL A 11 -2.71 -7.27 7.44
C VAL A 11 -1.63 -7.80 6.50
N GLY A 12 -0.42 -7.22 6.56
CA GLY A 12 0.71 -7.57 5.69
C GLY A 12 1.69 -8.58 6.28
N ALA A 13 1.41 -9.17 7.44
CA ALA A 13 2.40 -9.91 8.24
C ALA A 13 3.10 -11.02 7.45
N ASP A 14 2.32 -11.82 6.71
CA ASP A 14 2.86 -12.90 5.88
C ASP A 14 3.76 -12.36 4.75
N GLU A 15 3.40 -11.22 4.16
CA GLU A 15 4.16 -10.61 3.06
C GLU A 15 5.46 -9.98 3.55
N PHE A 16 5.45 -9.31 4.70
CA PHE A 16 6.68 -8.82 5.33
C PHE A 16 7.62 -9.96 5.72
N TYR A 17 7.07 -11.03 6.28
CA TYR A 17 7.85 -12.23 6.59
C TYR A 17 8.48 -12.81 5.33
N ARG A 18 7.70 -12.98 4.26
CA ARG A 18 8.19 -13.52 2.98
C ARG A 18 9.26 -12.64 2.36
N ALA A 19 9.05 -11.32 2.32
CA ALA A 19 10.01 -10.36 1.78
C ALA A 19 11.34 -10.41 2.57
N SER A 20 11.25 -10.42 3.90
CA SER A 20 12.41 -10.49 4.78
C SER A 20 13.20 -11.79 4.62
N ARG A 21 12.48 -12.92 4.66
CA ARG A 21 13.05 -14.28 4.71
C ARG A 21 13.59 -14.75 3.38
N TYR A 22 12.85 -14.48 2.29
CA TYR A 22 13.13 -15.02 0.96
C TYR A 22 13.67 -13.97 -0.01
N LYS A 23 13.85 -12.71 0.43
CA LYS A 23 14.33 -11.59 -0.41
C LYS A 23 13.46 -11.37 -1.64
N ILE A 24 12.16 -11.57 -1.47
CA ILE A 24 11.14 -11.27 -2.48
C ILE A 24 10.81 -9.78 -2.38
N PRO A 25 10.78 -9.03 -3.49
CA PRO A 25 10.42 -7.61 -3.44
C PRO A 25 8.95 -7.44 -3.03
N LEU A 26 8.70 -6.49 -2.14
CA LEU A 26 7.36 -6.13 -1.68
C LEU A 26 7.24 -4.61 -1.74
N SER A 27 6.33 -4.11 -2.56
CA SER A 27 5.98 -2.69 -2.58
C SER A 27 4.70 -2.46 -1.80
N VAL A 28 4.71 -1.46 -0.93
CA VAL A 28 3.52 -1.04 -0.16
C VAL A 28 3.15 0.37 -0.58
N VAL A 29 1.87 0.56 -0.85
CA VAL A 29 1.30 1.82 -1.34
C VAL A 29 0.21 2.26 -0.38
N PHE A 30 0.34 3.46 0.16
CA PHE A 30 -0.76 4.17 0.79
C PHE A 30 -1.42 5.07 -0.24
N ILE A 31 -2.73 4.95 -0.37
CA ILE A 31 -3.56 5.69 -1.31
C ILE A 31 -4.51 6.57 -0.50
N ASN A 32 -4.55 7.88 -0.80
CA ASN A 32 -5.57 8.79 -0.30
C ASN A 32 -6.53 9.20 -1.43
N THR A 33 -7.82 9.11 -1.18
CA THR A 33 -8.84 9.49 -2.16
C THR A 33 -10.16 9.85 -1.49
N LYS A 34 -10.88 10.81 -2.09
CA LYS A 34 -12.26 11.15 -1.71
C LYS A 34 -13.30 10.27 -2.41
N ASN A 35 -12.85 9.38 -3.31
CA ASN A 35 -13.72 8.47 -4.05
C ASN A 35 -14.19 7.31 -3.16
N LYS A 36 -15.46 7.35 -2.76
CA LYS A 36 -16.10 6.31 -1.92
C LYS A 36 -16.13 4.90 -2.56
N LYS A 37 -15.88 4.79 -3.87
CA LYS A 37 -15.83 3.51 -4.59
C LYS A 37 -14.40 3.01 -4.82
N ALA A 38 -13.38 3.71 -4.33
CA ALA A 38 -11.98 3.39 -4.62
C ALA A 38 -11.58 1.97 -4.22
N PHE A 39 -12.02 1.48 -3.05
CA PHE A 39 -11.77 0.09 -2.62
C PHE A 39 -12.23 -0.93 -3.66
N ASN A 40 -13.50 -0.83 -4.09
CA ASN A 40 -14.08 -1.72 -5.10
C ASN A 40 -13.41 -1.58 -6.48
N ILE A 41 -12.89 -0.39 -6.80
CA ILE A 41 -12.13 -0.17 -8.02
C ILE A 41 -10.79 -0.89 -7.91
N LEU A 42 -10.08 -0.74 -6.79
CA LEU A 42 -8.78 -1.38 -6.56
C LEU A 42 -8.91 -2.91 -6.59
N GLU A 43 -9.83 -3.51 -5.83
CA GLU A 43 -10.02 -4.97 -5.83
C GLU A 43 -10.24 -5.57 -7.22
N LYS A 44 -10.89 -4.82 -8.14
CA LYS A 44 -11.16 -5.29 -9.50
C LYS A 44 -10.01 -5.09 -10.49
N ASN A 45 -9.00 -4.28 -10.14
CA ASN A 45 -7.95 -3.85 -11.07
C ASN A 45 -6.53 -4.23 -10.60
N ILE A 46 -6.42 -5.05 -9.57
CA ILE A 46 -5.17 -5.62 -9.06
C ILE A 46 -5.17 -7.14 -9.23
N ARG A 47 -4.02 -7.78 -8.97
CA ARG A 47 -3.89 -9.23 -9.04
C ARG A 47 -4.49 -9.85 -7.78
N GLN A 48 -4.88 -11.13 -7.89
CA GLN A 48 -5.40 -11.90 -6.76
C GLN A 48 -4.43 -12.01 -5.58
N ILE A 49 -3.12 -11.92 -5.83
CA ILE A 49 -2.08 -11.96 -4.78
C ILE A 49 -1.86 -10.61 -4.10
N ASP A 50 -2.35 -9.51 -4.69
CA ASP A 50 -2.22 -8.18 -4.11
C ASP A 50 -3.26 -8.02 -3.00
N ILE A 51 -2.89 -7.37 -1.88
CA ILE A 51 -3.78 -7.18 -0.74
C ILE A 51 -4.24 -5.73 -0.70
N VAL A 52 -5.55 -5.49 -0.61
CA VAL A 52 -6.13 -4.16 -0.39
C VAL A 52 -6.83 -4.13 0.95
N GLN A 53 -6.54 -3.10 1.73
CA GLN A 53 -7.20 -2.86 2.99
C GLN A 53 -7.62 -1.39 3.11
N GLN A 54 -8.90 -1.15 3.35
CA GLN A 54 -9.41 0.17 3.72
C GLN A 54 -9.00 0.47 5.17
N LEU A 55 -8.28 1.57 5.41
CA LEU A 55 -7.83 2.00 6.74
C LEU A 55 -8.73 3.06 7.35
N SER A 56 -9.30 3.95 6.53
CA SER A 56 -10.23 5.01 6.93
C SER A 56 -11.20 5.31 5.80
N SER A 57 -12.08 6.31 5.88
CA SER A 57 -12.93 6.69 4.74
C SER A 57 -12.17 7.25 3.53
N GLN A 58 -10.90 7.64 3.72
CA GLN A 58 -10.08 8.28 2.69
C GLN A 58 -8.78 7.55 2.38
N THR A 59 -8.32 6.67 3.27
CA THR A 59 -7.02 6.01 3.15
C THR A 59 -7.19 4.51 2.95
N ILE A 60 -6.47 3.99 1.95
CA ILE A 60 -6.38 2.58 1.59
C ILE A 60 -4.90 2.20 1.57
N VAL A 61 -4.55 1.02 2.06
CA VAL A 61 -3.23 0.43 1.84
C VAL A 61 -3.34 -0.70 0.81
N LEU A 62 -2.35 -0.76 -0.08
CA LEU A 62 -2.18 -1.79 -1.09
C LEU A 62 -0.80 -2.42 -0.91
N PHE A 63 -0.77 -3.74 -0.74
CA PHE A 63 0.44 -4.54 -0.75
C PHE A 63 0.58 -5.18 -2.13
N LEU A 64 1.76 -5.05 -2.72
CA LEU A 64 2.11 -5.63 -4.02
C LEU A 64 3.26 -6.63 -3.80
N PRO A 65 2.96 -7.90 -3.47
CA PRO A 65 3.96 -8.94 -3.37
C PRO A 65 4.68 -9.17 -4.70
N HIS A 66 5.91 -9.66 -4.66
CA HIS A 66 6.74 -9.91 -5.84
C HIS A 66 6.84 -8.69 -6.78
N THR A 67 6.86 -7.48 -6.21
CA THR A 67 6.79 -6.23 -6.98
C THR A 67 7.81 -5.25 -6.46
N ASP A 68 8.77 -4.90 -7.31
CA ASP A 68 9.73 -3.84 -7.06
C ASP A 68 9.11 -2.45 -7.30
N THR A 69 9.86 -1.42 -6.92
CA THR A 69 9.44 -0.02 -7.08
C THR A 69 9.02 0.29 -8.52
N HIS A 70 9.79 -0.15 -9.52
CA HIS A 70 9.51 0.14 -10.93
C HIS A 70 8.20 -0.49 -11.41
N SER A 71 7.98 -1.76 -11.08
CA SER A 71 6.76 -2.49 -11.43
C SER A 71 5.53 -1.91 -10.72
N ALA A 72 5.71 -1.46 -9.47
CA ALA A 72 4.65 -0.81 -8.71
C ALA A 72 4.25 0.54 -9.33
N GLU A 73 5.19 1.34 -9.85
CA GLU A 73 4.87 2.57 -10.59
C GLU A 73 3.98 2.31 -11.82
N LEU A 74 4.18 1.19 -12.52
CA LEU A 74 3.34 0.80 -13.65
C LEU A 74 1.91 0.46 -13.20
N VAL A 75 1.76 -0.22 -12.06
CA VAL A 75 0.43 -0.48 -11.46
C VAL A 75 -0.25 0.84 -11.11
N ILE A 76 0.45 1.75 -10.45
CA ILE A 76 -0.10 3.05 -10.07
C ILE A 76 -0.50 3.87 -11.29
N ARG A 77 0.31 3.89 -12.35
CA ARG A 77 -0.02 4.60 -13.60
C ARG A 77 -1.33 4.07 -14.19
N LYS A 78 -1.51 2.76 -14.26
CA LYS A 78 -2.77 2.14 -14.73
C LYS A 78 -3.96 2.52 -13.84
N LEU A 79 -3.79 2.54 -12.52
CA LEU A 79 -4.85 2.92 -11.60
C LEU A 79 -5.22 4.41 -11.74
N LYS A 80 -4.24 5.28 -12.02
CA LYS A 80 -4.45 6.72 -12.26
C LYS A 80 -5.27 7.00 -13.51
N ASP A 81 -5.26 6.11 -14.50
CA ASP A 81 -6.12 6.21 -15.68
C ASP A 81 -7.60 5.90 -15.36
N ILE A 82 -7.86 5.26 -14.20
CA ILE A 82 -9.21 4.81 -13.79
C ILE A 82 -9.84 5.78 -12.80
N PHE A 83 -9.08 6.28 -11.82
CA PHE A 83 -9.59 7.23 -10.83
C PHE A 83 -8.51 8.12 -10.23
N THR A 84 -8.93 9.26 -9.68
CA THR A 84 -8.04 10.24 -9.04
C THR A 84 -7.78 9.90 -7.57
N PHE A 85 -6.51 9.93 -7.18
CA PHE A 85 -6.03 9.74 -5.81
C PHE A 85 -4.64 10.37 -5.63
N THR A 86 -4.18 10.59 -4.41
CA THR A 86 -2.76 10.81 -4.09
C THR A 86 -2.20 9.54 -3.45
N TYR A 87 -0.88 9.36 -3.48
CA TYR A 87 -0.29 8.16 -2.91
C TYR A 87 1.13 8.41 -2.38
N THR A 88 1.55 7.49 -1.51
CA THR A 88 2.94 7.29 -1.13
C THR A 88 3.26 5.82 -1.27
N MET A 89 4.41 5.51 -1.85
CA MET A 89 4.82 4.14 -2.13
C MET A 89 6.29 3.96 -1.78
N ARG A 90 6.62 2.80 -1.19
CA ARG A 90 8.00 2.37 -0.98
C ARG A 90 8.10 0.87 -1.13
N GLU A 91 9.26 0.41 -1.59
CA GLU A 91 9.66 -0.98 -1.50
C GLU A 91 10.20 -1.28 -0.10
N PHE A 92 9.75 -2.39 0.47
CA PHE A 92 10.07 -2.81 1.82
C PHE A 92 11.56 -3.19 1.96
N ASN A 93 12.25 -2.52 2.89
CA ASN A 93 13.72 -2.60 3.01
C ASN A 93 14.27 -2.51 4.45
N SER A 94 13.40 -2.49 5.47
CA SER A 94 13.75 -2.23 6.86
C SER A 94 12.81 -3.02 7.80
N SER A 95 12.78 -2.71 9.11
CA SER A 95 11.80 -3.33 10.00
C SER A 95 10.38 -2.87 9.66
N GLU A 96 9.40 -3.75 9.87
CA GLU A 96 7.97 -3.52 9.55
C GLU A 96 7.45 -2.21 10.15
N HIS A 97 7.71 -2.00 11.43
CA HIS A 97 7.27 -0.81 12.14
C HIS A 97 7.88 0.48 11.58
N THR A 98 9.21 0.55 11.47
CA THR A 98 9.90 1.75 10.95
C THR A 98 9.50 2.04 9.51
N PHE A 99 9.32 1.00 8.71
CA PHE A 99 8.89 1.12 7.33
C PHE A 99 7.47 1.70 7.22
N ILE A 100 6.49 1.11 7.93
CA ILE A 100 5.10 1.56 7.87
C ILE A 100 4.88 2.92 8.52
N GLU A 101 5.58 3.20 9.63
CA GLU A 101 5.54 4.52 10.26
C GLU A 101 6.01 5.62 9.29
N ALA A 102 7.18 5.43 8.65
CA ALA A 102 7.69 6.40 7.70
C ALA A 102 6.76 6.59 6.49
N LEU A 103 6.20 5.49 5.97
CA LEU A 103 5.28 5.51 4.83
C LEU A 103 3.96 6.21 5.17
N ALA A 104 3.39 5.92 6.34
CA ALA A 104 2.15 6.52 6.81
C ALA A 104 2.31 8.02 7.09
N LEU A 105 3.40 8.42 7.75
CA LEU A 105 3.70 9.83 8.03
C LEU A 105 3.82 10.66 6.75
N GLU A 106 4.56 10.17 5.75
CA GLU A 106 4.68 10.86 4.47
C GLU A 106 3.32 10.94 3.75
N ASN A 107 2.51 9.87 3.80
CA ASN A 107 1.21 9.86 3.16
C ASN A 107 0.19 10.79 3.83
N MET A 108 0.26 10.96 5.15
CA MET A 108 -0.62 11.89 5.88
C MET A 108 -0.39 13.35 5.46
N GLN A 109 0.82 13.70 5.03
CA GLN A 109 1.12 15.04 4.51
C GLN A 109 0.49 15.31 3.13
N LYS A 110 -0.04 14.27 2.47
CA LYS A 110 -0.69 14.31 1.15
C LYS A 110 -2.22 14.16 1.24
N LEU A 111 -2.80 14.27 2.44
CA LEU A 111 -4.24 14.36 2.66
C LEU A 111 -4.70 15.78 2.35
N ASP A 112 -5.47 15.94 1.26
CA ASP A 112 -6.15 17.20 0.89
C ASP A 112 -7.42 17.44 1.70
#